data_AF-A0AA41DUU5-F1
#
_entry.id   AF-A0AA41DUU5-F1
#
_cell.length_a   1.000
_cell.length_b   1.000
_cell.length_c   1.000
_cell.angle_alpha   90.00
_cell.angle_beta   90.00
_cell.angle_gamma   90.00
#
_symmetry.space_group_name_H-M   'P 1'
#
loop_
_entity.id
_entity.type
_entity.pdbx_description
1 polymer ?
#
loop_
_entity_poly.entity_id
_entity_poly.type
_entity_poly.pdbx_seq_one_letter_code
_entity_poly.pdbx_strand_id
1 'polypeptide(L)'
;MPEQETTTETTTEETVETPPEGTGPKGETESTEEKPAEESVPPEVLRKKLTDANAEAANYRTKLRETEAKLSKAKTVEEFEAATTELRGQVEALERQILLNNVAAKYELPAPLAKRLSGTTEAELEADAKELQKLIVPSAPESLSGGLSPEDGEDFDPVKAARAARKRRY
;
A
#
# COMPACT_ATOMS: atom_id res chain seq x y z
N MET A 1 -30.74 61.86 7.76
CA MET A 1 -30.57 61.78 9.23
C MET A 1 -31.34 60.56 9.71
N PRO A 2 -30.80 59.74 10.61
CA PRO A 2 -29.38 59.59 10.97
C PRO A 2 -29.00 58.07 10.88
N GLU A 3 -27.82 57.50 11.14
CA GLU A 3 -26.47 57.92 11.59
C GLU A 3 -25.39 57.24 10.68
N GLN A 4 -24.16 57.10 11.16
CA GLN A 4 -23.08 56.20 10.69
C GLN A 4 -22.40 55.65 11.95
N GLU A 5 -21.87 54.41 11.96
CA GLU A 5 -20.60 53.98 12.61
C GLU A 5 -20.17 52.67 11.87
N THR A 6 -19.07 52.49 11.14
CA THR A 6 -17.60 52.68 11.30
C THR A 6 -16.86 51.59 12.11
N THR A 7 -15.82 51.01 11.47
CA THR A 7 -14.70 50.21 12.04
C THR A 7 -15.06 48.82 12.62
N THR A 8 -14.20 47.80 12.59
CA THR A 8 -12.72 47.80 12.42
C THR A 8 -12.24 46.54 11.69
N GLU A 9 -11.17 46.66 10.90
CA GLU A 9 -10.34 45.51 10.50
C GLU A 9 -9.53 45.00 11.71
N THR A 10 -9.40 43.69 11.87
CA THR A 10 -8.41 43.10 12.78
C THR A 10 -7.41 42.29 11.96
N THR A 11 -6.38 43.00 11.47
CA THR A 11 -5.15 42.40 10.98
C THR A 11 -4.36 41.87 12.18
N THR A 12 -4.27 40.55 12.33
CA THR A 12 -3.34 39.94 13.29
C THR A 12 -2.00 39.70 12.60
N GLU A 13 -1.12 40.71 12.66
CA GLU A 13 0.32 40.49 12.47
C GLU A 13 0.87 39.81 13.73
N GLU A 14 1.28 38.54 13.63
CA GLU A 14 2.05 37.87 14.68
C GLU A 14 3.46 37.52 14.18
N THR A 15 4.35 38.44 14.52
CA THR A 15 5.82 38.41 14.60
C THR A 15 6.52 37.08 14.31
N VAL A 16 7.45 37.12 13.35
CA VAL A 16 8.46 36.07 13.14
C VAL A 16 9.54 36.17 14.22
N GLU A 17 9.55 35.26 15.20
CA GLU A 17 10.74 35.03 16.03
C GLU A 17 11.79 34.22 15.28
N THR A 18 13.04 34.67 15.35
CA THR A 18 14.20 34.01 14.74
C THR A 18 14.91 33.13 15.80
N PRO A 19 15.43 31.93 15.48
CA PRO A 19 15.89 30.99 16.52
C PRO A 19 17.20 31.43 17.19
N PRO A 20 17.39 31.21 18.50
CA PRO A 20 18.69 31.32 19.14
C PRO A 20 19.61 30.16 18.74
N GLU A 21 20.69 30.49 18.06
CA GLU A 21 21.82 29.61 17.75
C GLU A 21 22.66 29.34 19.01
N GLY A 22 22.94 28.08 19.36
CA GLY A 22 23.70 27.80 20.58
C GLY A 22 24.02 26.33 20.89
N THR A 23 25.27 25.93 20.60
CA THR A 23 26.05 24.85 21.28
C THR A 23 25.39 23.48 21.51
N GLY A 24 25.80 22.49 20.71
CA GLY A 24 25.64 21.07 21.08
C GLY A 24 26.77 20.58 22.02
N PRO A 25 26.60 19.40 22.65
CA PRO A 25 27.71 18.56 23.07
C PRO A 25 27.77 17.26 22.27
N LYS A 26 29.00 16.87 21.94
CA LYS A 26 29.36 15.57 21.35
C LYS A 26 29.03 14.44 22.35
N GLY A 27 28.24 13.46 21.93
CA GLY A 27 27.94 12.25 22.71
C GLY A 27 27.94 11.03 21.80
N GLU A 28 29.02 10.26 21.82
CA GLU A 28 29.08 8.94 21.19
C GLU A 28 28.23 7.95 22.00
N THR A 29 27.13 7.49 21.41
CA THR A 29 26.51 6.21 21.76
C THR A 29 26.33 5.41 20.48
N GLU A 30 27.15 4.37 20.33
CA GLU A 30 26.98 3.34 19.29
C GLU A 30 25.68 2.57 19.55
N SER A 31 24.56 3.10 19.07
CA SER A 31 23.38 2.28 18.83
C SER A 31 23.66 1.44 17.60
N THR A 32 24.14 0.20 17.79
CA THR A 32 24.07 -0.83 16.75
C THR A 32 22.63 -1.32 16.69
N GLU A 33 21.76 -0.43 16.27
CA GLU A 33 20.41 -0.73 15.85
C GLU A 33 20.54 -1.18 14.40
N GLU A 34 20.39 -2.48 14.15
CA GLU A 34 20.31 -3.03 12.80
C GLU A 34 19.06 -2.46 12.13
N LYS A 35 19.22 -1.26 11.55
CA LYS A 35 18.22 -0.64 10.70
C LYS A 35 17.86 -1.68 9.63
N PRO A 36 16.60 -2.14 9.54
CA PRO A 36 16.22 -3.05 8.48
C PRO A 36 16.63 -2.41 7.18
N ALA A 37 17.37 -3.14 6.35
CA ALA A 37 17.95 -2.59 5.12
C ALA A 37 16.81 -1.97 4.30
N GLU A 38 16.78 -0.63 4.26
CA GLU A 38 15.82 0.10 3.45
C GLU A 38 16.10 -0.29 2.01
N GLU A 39 15.25 -1.16 1.46
CA GLU A 39 15.28 -1.55 0.07
C GLU A 39 14.86 -0.33 -0.76
N SER A 40 15.84 0.57 -0.93
CA SER A 40 15.65 1.93 -1.40
C SER A 40 15.23 1.85 -2.87
N VAL A 41 13.93 2.02 -3.09
CA VAL A 41 13.33 2.00 -4.43
C VAL A 41 14.08 3.02 -5.30
N PRO A 42 14.73 2.60 -6.40
CA PRO A 42 15.60 3.49 -7.18
C PRO A 42 14.85 4.77 -7.59
N PRO A 43 15.52 5.94 -7.58
CA PRO A 43 14.86 7.22 -7.83
C PRO A 43 14.21 7.29 -9.22
N GLU A 44 14.69 6.52 -10.18
CA GLU A 44 14.07 6.36 -11.51
C GLU A 44 12.70 5.67 -11.46
N VAL A 45 12.55 4.64 -10.62
CA VAL A 45 11.27 3.95 -10.41
C VAL A 45 10.27 4.87 -9.70
N LEU A 46 10.73 5.66 -8.73
CA LEU A 46 9.90 6.66 -8.04
C LEU A 46 9.44 7.77 -9.02
N ARG A 47 10.36 8.32 -9.83
CA ARG A 47 10.03 9.29 -10.88
C ARG A 47 9.03 8.72 -11.87
N LYS A 48 9.22 7.47 -12.33
CA LYS A 48 8.29 6.80 -13.24
C LYS A 48 6.89 6.67 -12.61
N LYS A 49 6.77 6.14 -11.39
CA LYS A 49 5.48 6.04 -10.67
C LYS A 49 4.79 7.40 -10.53
N LEU A 50 5.54 8.47 -10.26
CA LEU A 50 5.03 9.84 -10.17
C LEU A 50 4.54 10.34 -11.54
N THR A 51 5.30 10.10 -12.62
CA THR A 51 4.88 10.43 -14.00
C THR A 51 3.62 9.67 -14.41
N ASP A 52 3.55 8.36 -14.13
CA ASP A 52 2.40 7.50 -14.43
C ASP A 52 1.15 8.00 -13.66
N ALA A 53 1.27 8.26 -12.35
CA ALA A 53 0.19 8.82 -11.53
C ALA A 53 -0.27 10.22 -11.99
N ASN A 54 0.66 11.08 -12.44
CA ASN A 54 0.32 12.38 -13.02
C ASN A 54 -0.44 12.24 -14.36
N ALA A 55 -0.07 11.27 -15.19
CA ALA A 55 -0.76 10.98 -16.44
C ALA A 55 -2.18 10.43 -16.19
N GLU A 56 -2.35 9.53 -15.22
CA GLU A 56 -3.67 9.08 -14.76
C GLU A 56 -4.51 10.24 -14.24
N ALA A 57 -3.96 11.09 -13.36
CA ALA A 57 -4.64 12.28 -12.85
C ALA A 57 -5.03 13.28 -13.96
N ALA A 58 -4.20 13.42 -15.01
CA ALA A 58 -4.56 14.21 -16.19
C ALA A 58 -5.73 13.58 -16.97
N ASN A 59 -5.70 12.26 -17.19
CA ASN A 59 -6.77 11.53 -17.87
C ASN A 59 -8.11 11.63 -17.12
N TYR A 60 -8.12 11.52 -15.78
CA TYR A 60 -9.33 11.70 -14.97
C TYR A 60 -9.91 13.12 -15.09
N ARG A 61 -9.06 14.16 -15.07
CA ARG A 61 -9.50 15.56 -15.28
C ARG A 61 -10.09 15.77 -16.69
N THR A 62 -9.52 15.14 -17.71
CA THR A 62 -10.06 15.22 -19.09
C THR A 62 -11.42 14.53 -19.17
N LYS A 63 -11.55 13.29 -18.68
CA LYS A 63 -12.83 12.56 -18.66
C LYS A 63 -13.93 13.32 -17.93
N LEU A 64 -13.62 13.88 -16.77
CA LEU A 64 -14.56 14.69 -15.98
C LEU A 64 -15.06 15.91 -16.78
N ARG A 65 -14.15 16.66 -17.42
CA ARG A 65 -14.51 17.79 -18.30
C ARG A 65 -15.32 17.35 -19.52
N GLU A 66 -15.06 16.17 -20.07
CA GLU A 66 -15.84 15.60 -21.16
C GLU A 66 -17.27 15.24 -20.71
N THR A 67 -17.45 14.64 -19.52
CA THR A 67 -18.78 14.35 -18.95
C THR A 67 -19.53 15.62 -18.57
N GLU A 68 -18.87 16.64 -18.01
CA GLU A 68 -19.44 17.97 -17.76
C GLU A 68 -19.85 18.65 -19.08
N ALA A 69 -19.04 18.52 -20.13
CA ALA A 69 -19.35 19.05 -21.46
C ALA A 69 -20.50 18.29 -22.13
N LYS A 70 -20.69 16.98 -21.87
CA LYS A 70 -21.88 16.23 -22.30
C LYS A 70 -23.13 16.73 -21.58
N LEU A 71 -23.10 16.81 -20.23
CA LEU A 71 -24.22 17.26 -19.41
C LEU A 71 -24.67 18.69 -19.73
N SER A 72 -23.72 19.62 -19.93
CA SER A 72 -24.02 21.02 -20.28
C SER A 72 -24.47 21.24 -21.73
N LYS A 73 -24.24 20.27 -22.62
CA LYS A 73 -24.69 20.32 -24.03
C LYS A 73 -25.95 19.50 -24.31
N ALA A 74 -26.38 18.65 -23.37
CA ALA A 74 -27.61 17.88 -23.46
C ALA A 74 -28.82 18.82 -23.61
N LYS A 75 -29.64 18.58 -24.62
CA LYS A 75 -30.86 19.36 -24.94
C LYS A 75 -32.13 18.55 -24.76
N THR A 76 -32.03 17.23 -24.74
CA THR A 76 -33.15 16.32 -24.47
C THR A 76 -33.00 15.66 -23.11
N VAL A 77 -34.12 15.19 -22.55
CA VAL A 77 -34.13 14.41 -21.30
C VAL A 77 -33.34 13.12 -21.48
N GLU A 78 -33.48 12.46 -22.63
CA GLU A 78 -32.75 11.22 -22.98
C GLU A 78 -31.23 11.42 -23.00
N GLU A 79 -30.72 12.54 -23.55
CA GLU A 79 -29.29 12.88 -23.52
C GLU A 79 -28.78 13.11 -22.09
N PHE A 80 -29.61 13.73 -21.23
CA PHE A 80 -29.27 13.98 -19.84
C PHE A 80 -29.29 12.70 -18.99
N GLU A 81 -30.26 11.81 -19.20
CA GLU A 81 -30.33 10.49 -18.58
C GLU A 81 -29.17 9.60 -19.03
N ALA A 82 -28.80 9.62 -20.32
CA ALA A 82 -27.62 8.91 -20.83
C ALA A 82 -26.32 9.45 -20.20
N ALA A 83 -26.13 10.76 -20.11
CA ALA A 83 -24.93 11.34 -19.51
C ALA A 83 -24.84 11.13 -17.99
N THR A 84 -25.97 11.15 -17.26
CA THR A 84 -26.00 10.87 -15.83
C THR A 84 -25.83 9.38 -15.49
N THR A 85 -26.36 8.47 -16.32
CA THR A 85 -26.10 7.02 -16.17
C THR A 85 -24.66 6.66 -16.52
N GLU A 86 -24.07 7.26 -17.56
CA GLU A 86 -22.63 7.13 -17.86
C GLU A 86 -21.77 7.59 -16.66
N LEU A 87 -22.08 8.76 -16.08
CA LEU A 87 -21.35 9.29 -14.93
C LEU A 87 -21.48 8.39 -13.69
N ARG A 88 -22.68 7.90 -13.37
CA ARG A 88 -22.89 6.95 -12.26
C ARG A 88 -22.10 5.66 -12.45
N GLY A 89 -22.14 5.06 -13.64
CA GLY A 89 -21.36 3.86 -13.95
C GLY A 89 -19.85 4.08 -13.86
N GLN A 90 -19.34 5.28 -14.18
CA GLN A 90 -17.94 5.64 -13.96
C GLN A 90 -17.59 5.75 -12.46
N VAL A 91 -18.47 6.34 -11.65
CA VAL A 91 -18.30 6.44 -10.19
C VAL A 91 -18.31 5.06 -9.54
N GLU A 92 -19.33 4.24 -9.80
CA GLU A 92 -19.47 2.87 -9.27
C GLU A 92 -18.26 1.99 -9.63
N ALA A 93 -17.74 2.12 -10.86
CA ALA A 93 -16.54 1.40 -11.30
C ALA A 93 -15.27 1.83 -10.54
N LEU A 94 -15.12 3.12 -10.27
CA LEU A 94 -13.99 3.67 -9.50
C LEU A 94 -14.09 3.30 -8.02
N GLU A 95 -15.27 3.41 -7.41
CA GLU A 95 -15.53 2.99 -6.03
C GLU A 95 -15.21 1.50 -5.84
N ARG A 96 -15.68 0.65 -6.76
CA ARG A 96 -15.32 -0.78 -6.77
C ARG A 96 -13.82 -1.02 -6.92
N GLN A 97 -13.15 -0.28 -7.79
CA GLN A 97 -11.68 -0.40 -7.96
C GLN A 97 -10.93 0.03 -6.70
N ILE A 98 -11.36 1.09 -6.02
CA ILE A 98 -10.79 1.55 -4.75
C ILE A 98 -10.98 0.49 -3.67
N LEU A 99 -12.20 -0.06 -3.54
CA LEU A 99 -12.51 -1.11 -2.55
C LEU A 99 -11.65 -2.36 -2.78
N LEU A 100 -11.56 -2.86 -4.03
CA LEU A 100 -10.70 -3.98 -4.40
C LEU A 100 -9.22 -3.73 -4.05
N ASN A 101 -8.71 -2.53 -4.32
CA ASN A 101 -7.32 -2.16 -4.00
C ASN A 101 -7.09 -2.02 -2.49
N ASN A 102 -8.05 -1.48 -1.73
CA ASN A 102 -7.96 -1.35 -0.28
C ASN A 102 -7.92 -2.71 0.41
N VAL A 103 -8.82 -3.63 0.01
CA VAL A 103 -8.83 -5.01 0.51
C VAL A 103 -7.54 -5.72 0.11
N ALA A 104 -7.10 -5.61 -1.16
CA ALA A 104 -5.84 -6.21 -1.58
C ALA A 104 -4.63 -5.69 -0.79
N ALA A 105 -4.55 -4.39 -0.52
CA ALA A 105 -3.49 -3.81 0.30
C ALA A 105 -3.54 -4.30 1.76
N LYS A 106 -4.74 -4.44 2.34
CA LYS A 106 -4.97 -4.95 3.71
C LYS A 106 -4.47 -6.39 3.91
N TYR A 107 -4.49 -7.22 2.86
CA TYR A 107 -3.98 -8.60 2.87
C TYR A 107 -2.65 -8.77 2.13
N GLU A 108 -1.95 -7.68 1.81
CA GLU A 108 -0.66 -7.66 1.11
C GLU A 108 -0.66 -8.40 -0.24
N LEU A 109 -1.82 -8.45 -0.91
CA LEU A 109 -2.00 -9.14 -2.17
C LEU A 109 -1.36 -8.37 -3.33
N PRO A 110 -0.60 -9.04 -4.21
CA PRO A 110 -0.11 -8.44 -5.44
C PRO A 110 -1.23 -7.86 -6.31
N ALA A 111 -0.96 -6.69 -6.92
CA ALA A 111 -1.86 -6.01 -7.84
C ALA A 111 -2.57 -6.87 -8.93
N PRO A 112 -1.97 -7.92 -9.54
CA PRO A 112 -2.71 -8.80 -10.45
C PRO A 112 -3.83 -9.61 -9.78
N LEU A 113 -3.73 -9.89 -8.49
CA LEU A 113 -4.75 -10.63 -7.71
C LEU A 113 -5.84 -9.72 -7.15
N ALA A 114 -5.54 -8.45 -6.88
CA ALA A 114 -6.55 -7.44 -6.51
C ALA A 114 -7.72 -7.38 -7.53
N LYS A 115 -7.42 -7.52 -8.82
CA LYS A 115 -8.41 -7.55 -9.92
C LYS A 115 -9.19 -8.87 -10.03
N ARG A 116 -8.79 -9.90 -9.29
CA ARG A 116 -9.39 -11.25 -9.29
C ARG A 116 -10.24 -11.54 -8.07
N LEU A 117 -10.21 -10.66 -7.06
CA LEU A 117 -11.06 -10.78 -5.88
C LEU A 117 -12.55 -10.85 -6.28
N SER A 118 -13.24 -11.80 -5.68
CA SER A 118 -14.60 -12.20 -5.95
C SER A 118 -15.50 -11.81 -4.77
N GLY A 119 -16.63 -11.18 -5.08
CA GLY A 119 -17.51 -10.57 -4.09
C GLY A 119 -18.10 -9.25 -4.58
N THR A 120 -19.15 -8.84 -3.89
CA THR A 120 -19.87 -7.57 -4.08
C THR A 120 -19.79 -6.70 -2.84
N THR A 121 -19.67 -7.30 -1.66
CA THR A 121 -19.49 -6.62 -0.38
C THR A 121 -18.03 -6.67 0.08
N GLU A 122 -17.66 -5.74 0.96
CA GLU A 122 -16.33 -5.72 1.59
C GLU A 122 -16.04 -7.06 2.31
N ALA A 123 -16.98 -7.58 3.09
CA ALA A 123 -16.82 -8.84 3.83
C ALA A 123 -16.58 -10.07 2.93
N GLU A 124 -17.23 -10.15 1.76
CA GLU A 124 -16.98 -11.22 0.77
C GLU A 124 -15.56 -11.11 0.20
N LEU A 125 -15.15 -9.88 -0.16
CA LEU A 125 -13.85 -9.61 -0.74
C LEU A 125 -12.71 -9.83 0.27
N GLU A 126 -12.92 -9.51 1.55
CA GLU A 126 -11.99 -9.82 2.65
C GLU A 126 -11.83 -11.33 2.87
N ALA A 127 -12.92 -12.10 2.76
CA ALA A 127 -12.87 -13.55 2.89
C ALA A 127 -12.05 -14.18 1.76
N ASP A 128 -12.33 -13.82 0.51
CA ASP A 128 -11.58 -14.29 -0.66
C ASP A 128 -10.11 -13.83 -0.62
N ALA A 129 -9.85 -12.56 -0.24
CA ALA A 129 -8.50 -12.05 -0.06
C ALA A 129 -7.71 -12.85 0.98
N LYS A 130 -8.34 -13.23 2.09
CA LYS A 130 -7.75 -14.06 3.14
C LYS A 130 -7.54 -15.52 2.70
N GLU A 131 -8.31 -16.02 1.74
CA GLU A 131 -8.05 -17.33 1.12
C GLU A 131 -6.86 -17.27 0.16
N LEU A 132 -6.81 -16.27 -0.72
CA LEU A 132 -5.68 -16.04 -1.61
C LEU A 132 -4.36 -15.78 -0.85
N GLN A 133 -4.40 -15.04 0.26
CA GLN A 133 -3.22 -14.76 1.08
C GLN A 133 -2.50 -16.05 1.53
N LYS A 134 -3.25 -17.09 1.94
CA LYS A 134 -2.72 -18.39 2.37
C LYS A 134 -2.00 -19.16 1.25
N LEU A 135 -2.29 -18.84 -0.01
CA LEU A 135 -1.68 -19.48 -1.19
C LEU A 135 -0.40 -18.77 -1.64
N ILE A 136 -0.20 -17.51 -1.22
CA ILE A 136 0.91 -16.65 -1.64
C ILE A 136 2.00 -16.62 -0.56
N VAL A 137 1.60 -16.48 0.71
CA VAL A 137 2.52 -16.54 1.83
C VAL A 137 2.99 -17.99 1.97
N PRO A 138 4.30 -18.28 1.84
CA PRO A 138 4.80 -19.63 2.04
C PRO A 138 4.50 -20.04 3.48
N SER A 139 3.76 -21.14 3.64
CA SER A 139 3.50 -21.73 4.95
C SER A 139 4.84 -22.06 5.61
N ALA A 140 5.20 -21.30 6.64
CA ALA A 140 6.43 -21.55 7.39
C ALA A 140 6.36 -22.98 7.94
N PRO A 141 7.34 -23.86 7.66
CA PRO A 141 7.30 -25.22 8.17
C PRO A 141 7.39 -25.19 9.69
N GLU A 142 6.58 -26.02 10.36
CA GLU A 142 6.47 -26.06 11.84
C GLU A 142 7.82 -26.32 12.54
N SER A 143 8.79 -26.89 11.82
CA SER A 143 10.20 -26.77 12.17
C SER A 143 11.07 -26.58 10.94
N LEU A 144 12.07 -25.71 11.05
CA LEU A 144 13.21 -25.62 10.13
C LEU A 144 14.28 -26.69 10.46
N SER A 145 13.86 -27.85 10.99
CA SER A 145 14.75 -28.93 11.40
C SER A 145 15.31 -29.66 10.18
N GLY A 146 16.35 -29.08 9.58
CA GLY A 146 17.11 -29.66 8.46
C GLY A 146 17.95 -30.88 8.85
N GLY A 147 17.36 -31.86 9.55
CA GLY A 147 17.98 -33.13 9.96
C GLY A 147 19.21 -33.04 10.88
N LEU A 148 19.55 -31.83 11.35
CA LEU A 148 20.79 -31.50 12.08
C LEU A 148 20.47 -30.64 13.32
N SER A 149 19.42 -30.99 14.05
CA SER A 149 19.11 -30.40 15.35
C SER A 149 20.21 -30.82 16.35
N PRO A 150 21.00 -29.90 16.93
CA PRO A 150 22.08 -30.26 17.87
C PRO A 150 21.56 -30.75 19.23
N GLU A 151 20.24 -30.74 19.45
CA GLU A 151 19.58 -31.19 20.69
C GLU A 151 19.13 -32.66 20.66
N ASP A 152 19.11 -33.31 19.48
CA ASP A 152 18.99 -34.77 19.40
C ASP A 152 20.34 -35.39 19.79
N GLY A 153 20.50 -35.59 21.10
CA GLY A 153 21.73 -36.04 21.77
C GLY A 153 22.20 -37.48 21.46
N GLU A 154 21.94 -38.00 20.26
CA GLU A 154 22.76 -39.09 19.72
C GLU A 154 24.02 -38.51 19.07
N ASP A 155 25.12 -38.47 19.82
CA ASP A 155 26.47 -38.25 19.29
C ASP A 155 26.69 -39.17 18.07
N PHE A 156 26.65 -38.60 16.86
CA PHE A 156 26.90 -39.34 15.63
C PHE A 156 28.39 -39.73 15.57
N ASP A 157 28.72 -40.88 16.16
CA ASP A 157 30.05 -41.47 16.09
C ASP A 157 30.29 -42.05 14.68
N PRO A 158 31.13 -41.39 13.84
CA PRO A 158 31.37 -41.84 12.47
C PRO A 158 32.12 -43.18 12.44
N VAL A 159 32.88 -43.52 13.48
CA VAL A 159 33.62 -44.78 13.60
C VAL A 159 32.65 -45.94 13.87
N LYS A 160 31.69 -45.74 14.79
CA LYS A 160 30.62 -46.70 15.08
C LYS A 160 29.71 -46.90 13.85
N ALA A 161 29.33 -45.83 13.16
CA ALA A 161 28.56 -45.89 11.92
C ALA A 161 29.30 -46.67 10.81
N ALA A 162 30.57 -46.35 10.55
CA ALA A 162 31.40 -47.04 9.56
C ALA A 162 31.60 -48.53 9.90
N ARG A 163 31.77 -48.87 11.19
CA ARG A 163 31.90 -50.25 11.66
C ARG A 163 30.61 -51.05 11.51
N ALA A 164 29.46 -50.42 11.77
CA ALA A 164 28.14 -51.03 11.53
C ALA A 164 27.88 -51.28 10.03
N ALA A 165 28.23 -50.32 9.16
CA ALA A 165 28.08 -50.46 7.71
C ALA A 165 28.92 -51.62 7.14
N ARG A 166 30.16 -51.83 7.66
CA ARG A 166 30.99 -52.99 7.30
C ARG A 166 30.40 -54.31 7.80
N LYS A 167 29.84 -54.35 9.01
CA LYS A 167 29.18 -55.54 9.58
C LYS A 167 27.92 -55.97 8.83
N ARG A 168 27.20 -55.06 8.15
CA ARG A 168 25.99 -55.36 7.37
C ARG A 168 26.28 -55.77 5.91
N ARG A 169 27.55 -55.90 5.51
CA ARG A 169 27.98 -56.28 4.14
C ARG A 169 28.52 -57.71 4.02
N TYR A 170 28.44 -58.49 5.11
CA TYR A 170 28.83 -59.90 5.19
C TYR A 170 27.78 -60.68 5.98
#